data_AF-A0A956JJM6-F1
#
_entry.id   AF-A0A956JJM6-F1
#
_cell.length_a   1.000
_cell.length_b   1.000
_cell.length_c   1.000
_cell.angle_alpha   90.00
_cell.angle_beta   90.00
_cell.angle_gamma   90.00
#
_symmetry.space_group_name_H-M   'P 1'
#
loop_
_entity.id
_entity.type
_entity.pdbx_description
1 polymer ?
#
loop_
_entity_poly.entity_id
_entity_poly.type
_entity_poly.pdbx_seq_one_letter_code
_entity_poly.pdbx_strand_id
1 'polypeptide(L)' 'MSAIPELRLRAANDAPLRDAGDYVLYWMIAARRSSENFALDRAVALAKELSRPLVIFEPLRAGYRWASARHHR' A
#
# COMPACT_ATOMS: atom_id res chain seq x y z
N MET A 1 -9.44 -12.43 10.13
CA MET A 1 -9.15 -11.57 8.96
C MET A 1 -9.81 -12.23 7.77
N SER A 2 -10.78 -11.56 7.13
CA SER A 2 -11.40 -12.10 5.92
C SER A 2 -10.34 -12.21 4.83
N ALA A 3 -10.33 -13.32 4.08
CA ALA A 3 -9.39 -13.50 2.99
C ALA A 3 -9.60 -12.40 1.93
N ILE A 4 -8.53 -11.75 1.51
CA ILE A 4 -8.60 -10.74 0.45
C ILE A 4 -8.91 -11.48 -0.86
N PRO A 5 -9.98 -11.13 -1.60
CA PRO A 5 -10.29 -11.81 -2.85
C PRO A 5 -9.14 -11.68 -3.85
N GLU A 6 -8.73 -12.77 -4.49
CA GLU A 6 -7.63 -12.77 -5.47
C GLU A 6 -7.88 -11.77 -6.62
N LEU A 7 -9.14 -11.60 -7.03
CA LEU A 7 -9.56 -10.61 -8.03
C LEU A 7 -9.17 -9.16 -7.67
N ARG A 8 -8.92 -8.87 -6.39
CA ARG A 8 -8.50 -7.55 -5.90
C ARG A 8 -6.98 -7.36 -5.91
N LEU A 9 -6.22 -8.42 -6.21
CA LEU A 9 -4.76 -8.41 -6.21
C LEU A 9 -4.23 -8.53 -7.64
N ARG A 10 -3.20 -7.75 -7.95
CA ARG A 10 -2.47 -7.84 -9.21
C ARG A 10 -1.00 -7.55 -8.95
N ALA A 11 -0.12 -8.41 -9.45
CA ALA A 11 1.30 -8.14 -9.46
C ALA A 11 1.61 -6.93 -10.34
N ALA A 12 2.39 -5.99 -9.82
CA ALA A 12 2.81 -4.80 -10.58
C ALA A 12 4.05 -5.06 -11.46
N ASN A 13 4.75 -6.17 -11.21
CA ASN A 13 5.93 -6.65 -11.93
C ASN A 13 6.15 -8.15 -11.63
N ASP A 14 7.13 -8.76 -12.30
CA ASP A 14 7.48 -10.17 -12.16
C ASP A 14 8.71 -10.41 -11.23
N ALA A 15 9.10 -9.41 -10.45
CA ALA A 15 10.26 -9.54 -9.57
C ALA A 15 9.92 -10.46 -8.37
N PRO A 16 10.85 -11.35 -7.96
CA PRO A 16 10.63 -12.18 -6.79
C PRO A 16 10.59 -11.35 -5.50
N LEU A 17 9.99 -11.92 -4.45
CA LEU A 17 10.07 -11.34 -3.11
C LEU A 17 11.54 -11.29 -2.64
N ARG A 18 11.90 -10.20 -1.98
CA ARG A 18 13.26 -10.00 -1.44
C ARG A 18 13.29 -10.43 0.03
N ASP A 19 13.92 -11.57 0.32
CA ASP A 19 13.99 -12.13 1.69
C ASP A 19 14.74 -11.22 2.69
N ALA A 20 15.75 -10.50 2.19
CA ALA A 20 16.51 -9.47 2.91
C ALA A 20 15.83 -8.08 2.89
N GLY A 21 14.51 -8.02 2.68
CA GLY A 21 13.73 -6.79 2.84
C GLY A 21 13.62 -6.36 4.30
N ASP A 22 13.77 -5.07 4.57
CA ASP A 22 13.68 -4.53 5.94
C ASP A 22 12.23 -4.30 6.38
N TYR A 23 11.32 -4.08 5.43
CA TYR A 23 9.90 -3.77 5.68
C TYR A 23 9.02 -4.13 4.49
N VAL A 24 7.72 -4.24 4.74
CA VAL A 24 6.67 -4.18 3.71
C VAL A 24 6.22 -2.73 3.56
N LEU A 25 6.21 -2.22 2.33
CA LEU A 25 5.75 -0.85 2.04
C LEU A 25 4.31 -0.86 1.53
N TYR A 26 3.41 -0.20 2.24
CA TYR A 26 2.11 0.16 1.70
C TYR A 26 2.14 1.58 1.13
N TRP A 27 2.16 1.67 -0.19
CA TRP A 27 2.09 2.94 -0.91
C TRP A 27 0.63 3.41 -1.04
N MET A 28 0.19 4.24 -0.09
CA MET A 28 -1.19 4.70 0.04
C MET A 28 -1.44 5.94 -0.82
N ILE A 29 -2.10 5.77 -1.97
CA ILE A 29 -2.43 6.88 -2.89
C ILE A 29 -3.92 7.23 -2.86
N ALA A 30 -4.78 6.29 -3.28
CA ALA A 30 -6.20 6.57 -3.50
C ALA A 30 -7.07 6.34 -2.24
N ALA A 31 -6.84 5.23 -1.53
CA ALA A 31 -7.62 4.83 -0.36
C ALA A 31 -6.96 5.30 0.94
N ARG A 32 -7.06 6.60 1.23
CA ARG A 32 -6.47 7.22 2.43
C ARG A 32 -7.30 6.98 3.70
N ARG A 33 -7.46 5.72 4.06
CA ARG A 33 -8.23 5.25 5.22
C ARG A 33 -7.60 3.99 5.82
N SER A 34 -7.73 3.84 7.14
CA SER A 34 -7.19 2.73 7.93
C SER A 34 -8.15 1.54 8.04
N SER A 35 -9.42 1.71 7.70
CA SER A 35 -10.44 0.67 7.71
C SER A 35 -10.99 0.41 6.29
N GLU A 36 -11.55 -0.78 6.09
CA GLU A 36 -12.22 -1.17 4.83
C GLU A 36 -11.34 -0.92 3.60
N ASN A 37 -10.08 -1.35 3.69
CA ASN A 37 -9.05 -1.07 2.70
C ASN A 37 -8.28 -2.36 2.37
N PHE A 38 -8.70 -3.04 1.31
CA PHE A 38 -8.11 -4.30 0.87
C PHE A 38 -6.59 -4.23 0.63
N ALA A 39 -6.08 -3.08 0.20
CA ALA A 39 -4.65 -2.91 -0.03
C ALA A 39 -3.87 -2.85 1.30
N LEU A 40 -4.43 -2.18 2.31
CA LEU A 40 -3.88 -2.18 3.66
C LEU A 40 -4.00 -3.56 4.32
N ASP A 41 -5.14 -4.25 4.18
CA ASP A 41 -5.33 -5.61 4.67
C ASP A 41 -4.29 -6.56 4.06
N ARG A 42 -4.02 -6.45 2.75
CA ARG A 42 -2.97 -7.24 2.08
C ARG A 42 -1.59 -6.92 2.61
N ALA A 43 -1.27 -5.64 2.82
CA ALA A 43 0.03 -5.23 3.32
C ALA A 43 0.26 -5.74 4.76
N VAL A 44 -0.77 -5.71 5.62
CA VAL A 44 -0.71 -6.29 6.97
C VAL A 44 -0.52 -7.80 6.92
N ALA A 45 -1.25 -8.50 6.05
CA ALA A 45 -1.09 -9.95 5.88
C ALA A 45 0.33 -10.31 5.44
N LEU A 46 0.88 -9.58 4.45
CA LEU A 46 2.24 -9.81 3.95
C LEU A 46 3.31 -9.48 5.01
N ALA A 47 3.13 -8.41 5.77
CA ALA A 47 4.05 -8.03 6.85
C ALA A 47 4.11 -9.12 7.93
N LYS A 48 2.96 -9.71 8.28
CA LYS A 48 2.88 -10.86 9.20
C LYS A 48 3.55 -12.11 8.63
N GLU A 49 3.25 -12.45 7.38
CA GLU A 49 3.82 -13.61 6.67
C GLU A 49 5.36 -13.53 6.61
N LEU A 50 5.90 -12.36 6.27
CA LEU A 50 7.34 -12.13 6.17
C LEU A 50 8.03 -11.81 7.50
N SER A 51 7.26 -11.67 8.60
CA SER A 51 7.77 -11.21 9.90
C SER A 51 8.58 -9.91 9.81
N ARG A 52 8.08 -8.94 9.03
CA ARG A 52 8.70 -7.62 8.82
C ARG A 52 7.76 -6.50 9.25
N PRO A 53 8.30 -5.34 9.69
CA PRO A 53 7.48 -4.17 9.97
C PRO A 53 6.73 -3.70 8.71
N LEU A 54 5.53 -3.15 8.92
CA LEU A 54 4.75 -2.48 7.88
C LEU A 54 5.00 -0.98 7.94
N VAL A 55 5.44 -0.40 6.82
CA VAL A 55 5.58 1.05 6.65
C VAL A 55 4.47 1.54 5.74
N ILE A 56 3.72 2.55 6.18
CA ILE A 56 2.71 3.23 5.36
C ILE A 56 3.32 4.52 4.81
N PHE A 57 3.30 4.67 3.49
CA PHE A 57 3.79 5.86 2.81
C PHE A 57 2.66 6.51 2.02
N GLU A 58 2.30 7.74 2.39
CA GLU A 58 1.40 8.61 1.63
C GLU A 58 2.23 9.62 0.82
N PRO A 59 2.25 9.55 -0.52
CA PRO A 59 2.99 10.50 -1.33
C PRO A 59 2.24 11.82 -1.44
N LEU A 60 2.91 12.93 -1.12
CA LEU A 60 2.42 14.25 -1.46
C LEU A 60 2.93 14.66 -2.85
N ARG A 61 2.01 14.84 -3.81
CA ARG A 61 2.34 15.35 -5.15
C ARG A 61 1.64 16.69 -5.38
N ALA A 62 2.41 17.75 -5.61
CA ALA A 62 1.89 19.11 -5.83
C ALA A 62 2.08 19.63 -7.27
N GLY A 63 2.81 18.91 -8.13
CA GLY A 63 3.22 19.37 -9.46
C GLY A 63 2.46 18.77 -10.65
N TYR A 64 1.27 18.21 -10.45
CA TYR A 64 0.46 17.65 -11.56
C TYR A 64 -0.49 18.70 -12.13
N ARG A 65 -0.92 18.54 -13.40
CA ARG A 65 -1.75 19.51 -14.14
C ARG A 65 -2.97 20.05 -13.36
N TRP A 66 -3.54 19.21 -12.51
CA TRP A 66 -4.76 19.50 -11.75
C TRP A 66 -4.50 19.73 -10.25
N ALA A 67 -3.24 19.91 -9.85
CA ALA A 67 -2.88 20.24 -8.49
C ALA A 67 -3.44 21.61 -8.11
N SER A 68 -3.96 21.71 -6.90
CA SER A 68 -4.52 22.95 -6.37
C SER A 68 -4.40 22.93 -4.86
N ALA A 69 -4.06 24.07 -4.26
CA ALA A 69 -3.96 24.21 -2.81
C ALA A 69 -5.23 23.79 -2.06
N ARG A 70 -6.40 23.85 -2.72
CA ARG A 70 -7.68 23.38 -2.14
C ARG A 70 -7.68 21.89 -1.79
N HIS A 71 -6.85 21.08 -2.43
CA HIS A 71 -6.78 19.62 -2.22
C HIS A 71 -5.84 19.21 -1.07
N HIS A 72 -5.12 20.15 -0.47
CA HIS A 72 -4.06 19.91 0.53
C HIS A 72 -4.38 20.54 1.90
N ARG A 73 -5.66 20.65 2.25
CA ARG A 73 -6.11 21.13 3.56
C ARG A 73 -6.17 19.99 4.57
#